data_AF-A0A7Y1ZB50-F1
#
_entry.id   AF-A0A7Y1ZB50-F1
#
_cell.length_a   1.000
_cell.length_b   1.000
_cell.length_c   1.000
_cell.angle_alpha   90.00
_cell.angle_beta   90.00
_cell.angle_gamma   90.00
#
_symmetry.space_group_name_H-M   'P 1'
#
loop_
_entity.id
_entity.type
_entity.pdbx_description
1 polymer ?
#
loop_
_entity_poly.entity_id
_entity_poly.type
_entity_poly.pdbx_seq_one_letter_code
_entity_poly.pdbx_strand_id
1 'polypeptide(L)' 'MKKYLFLFALIALVFSSCATRVVTTTPRTNVVVVNKAPRSHKIVVVKGKRYYYWGGRHYRKTNRGFVFVKV' A
#
# COMPACT_ATOMS: atom_id res chain seq x y z
N MET A 1 -28.29 -30.73 31.80
CA MET A 1 -26.87 -30.34 31.63
C MET A 1 -26.53 -29.94 30.19
N LYS A 2 -26.94 -30.70 29.16
CA LYS A 2 -26.76 -30.37 27.72
C LYS A 2 -27.28 -28.97 27.29
N LYS A 3 -28.35 -28.46 27.91
CA LYS A 3 -28.95 -27.14 27.58
C LYS A 3 -28.01 -25.96 27.85
N TYR A 4 -27.15 -26.07 28.87
CA TYR A 4 -26.18 -25.02 29.22
C TYR A 4 -24.95 -25.06 28.32
N LEU A 5 -24.61 -26.24 27.78
CA LEU A 5 -23.50 -26.42 26.84
C LEU A 5 -23.75 -25.65 25.53
N PHE A 6 -25.00 -25.68 25.05
CA PHE A 6 -25.42 -24.95 23.86
C PHE A 6 -25.37 -23.43 24.06
N LEU A 7 -25.75 -22.97 25.25
CA LEU A 7 -25.78 -21.55 25.61
C LEU A 7 -24.36 -20.97 25.72
N PHE A 8 -23.41 -21.75 26.26
CA PHE A 8 -22.00 -21.38 26.34
C PHE A 8 -21.33 -21.29 24.95
N ALA A 9 -21.65 -22.22 24.05
CA ALA A 9 -21.14 -22.21 22.67
C ALA A 9 -21.60 -20.97 21.88
N LEU A 10 -22.85 -20.53 22.10
CA LEU A 10 -23.39 -19.34 21.43
C LEU A 10 -22.68 -18.05 21.88
N ILE A 11 -22.34 -17.95 23.17
CA ILE A 11 -21.65 -16.80 23.76
C ILE A 11 -20.21 -16.70 23.24
N ALA A 12 -19.49 -17.83 23.15
CA ALA A 12 -18.12 -17.85 22.65
C ALA A 12 -17.98 -17.36 21.19
N LEU A 13 -19.01 -17.59 20.37
CA LEU A 13 -19.05 -17.17 18.96
C LEU A 13 -19.16 -15.64 18.80
N VAL A 14 -19.81 -14.96 19.75
CA VAL A 14 -19.96 -13.49 19.73
C VAL A 14 -18.63 -12.80 20.06
N PHE A 15 -17.81 -13.37 20.95
CA PHE A 15 -16.50 -12.80 21.32
C PHE A 15 -15.45 -12.88 20.20
N SER A 16 -15.59 -13.79 19.24
CA SER A 16 -14.66 -13.92 18.10
C SER A 16 -14.79 -12.79 17.06
N SER A 17 -15.86 -11.99 17.09
CA SER A 17 -16.13 -10.97 16.08
C SER A 17 -15.28 -9.70 16.24
N CYS A 18 -14.60 -9.53 17.39
CA CYS A 18 -13.73 -8.39 17.66
C CYS A 18 -12.30 -8.54 17.09
N ALA A 19 -12.14 -9.21 15.94
CA ALA A 19 -10.88 -9.24 15.22
C ALA A 19 -10.57 -7.81 14.72
N THR A 20 -9.67 -7.11 15.41
CA THR A 20 -9.33 -5.73 15.10
C THR A 20 -8.61 -5.70 13.75
N ARG A 21 -9.23 -5.08 12.74
CA ARG A 21 -8.60 -4.83 11.45
C ARG A 21 -7.36 -3.95 11.66
N VAL A 22 -6.17 -4.52 11.48
CA VAL A 22 -4.93 -3.74 11.41
C VAL A 22 -4.91 -3.00 10.08
N VAL A 23 -5.32 -1.74 10.09
CA VAL A 23 -5.10 -0.84 8.95
C VAL A 23 -3.64 -0.42 8.99
N THR A 24 -2.81 -1.06 8.17
CA THR A 24 -1.46 -0.58 7.88
C THR A 24 -1.57 0.76 7.16
N THR A 25 -1.55 1.85 7.93
CA THR A 25 -1.36 3.19 7.39
C THR A 25 0.05 3.21 6.79
N THR A 26 0.13 3.21 5.46
CA THR A 26 1.38 3.39 4.73
C THR A 26 2.14 4.57 5.34
N PRO A 27 3.43 4.43 5.70
CA PRO A 27 4.17 5.49 6.35
C PRO A 27 4.05 6.77 5.54
N ARG A 28 3.80 7.89 6.22
CA ARG A 28 3.75 9.26 5.67
C ARG A 28 5.14 9.64 5.16
N THR A 29 5.58 8.96 4.11
CA THR A 29 6.83 9.23 3.42
C THR A 29 6.65 10.61 2.83
N ASN A 30 7.56 11.54 3.14
CA ASN A 30 7.60 12.82 2.46
C ASN A 30 7.88 12.54 0.98
N VAL A 31 6.82 12.47 0.18
CA VAL A 31 6.91 12.18 -1.25
C VAL A 31 7.34 13.47 -1.93
N VAL A 32 8.60 13.53 -2.34
CA VAL A 32 9.07 14.60 -3.22
C VAL A 32 8.42 14.39 -4.58
N VAL A 33 7.46 15.26 -4.91
CA VAL A 33 6.78 15.27 -6.22
C VAL A 33 7.54 16.19 -7.15
N VAL A 34 8.03 15.62 -8.25
CA VAL A 34 8.63 16.38 -9.34
C VAL A 34 7.53 16.72 -10.34
N ASN A 35 7.21 18.00 -10.50
CA ASN A 35 6.11 18.44 -11.37
C ASN A 35 6.40 18.22 -12.87
N LYS A 36 7.66 18.35 -13.29
CA LYS A 36 8.07 18.25 -14.70
C LYS A 36 9.26 17.30 -14.86
N ALA A 37 9.12 16.31 -15.72
CA ALA A 37 10.23 15.44 -16.09
C ALA A 37 11.24 16.20 -16.98
N PRO A 38 12.55 15.96 -16.82
CA PRO A 38 13.56 16.47 -17.74
C PRO A 38 13.33 16.00 -19.17
N ARG A 39 13.79 16.77 -20.16
CA ARG A 39 13.67 16.37 -21.58
C ARG A 39 14.43 15.09 -21.92
N SER A 40 15.54 14.82 -21.22
CA SER A 40 16.42 13.65 -21.41
C SER A 40 16.03 12.42 -20.60
N HIS A 41 14.78 12.33 -20.11
CA HIS A 41 14.34 11.17 -19.34
C HIS A 41 14.25 9.91 -20.23
N LYS A 42 14.52 8.75 -19.63
CA LYS A 42 14.35 7.44 -20.27
C LYS A 42 13.16 6.72 -19.68
N ILE A 43 12.47 5.92 -20.49
CA ILE A 43 11.43 5.01 -20.00
C ILE A 43 12.06 3.63 -19.85
N VAL A 44 11.93 3.03 -18.67
CA VAL A 44 12.46 1.70 -18.34
C VAL A 44 11.34 0.81 -17.81
N VAL A 45 11.44 -0.50 -18.05
CA VAL A 45 10.48 -1.48 -17.55
C VAL A 45 11.18 -2.38 -16.54
N VAL A 46 10.69 -2.40 -15.30
CA VAL A 46 11.22 -3.25 -14.23
C VAL A 46 10.08 -4.11 -13.71
N LYS A 47 10.25 -5.43 -13.73
CA LYS A 47 9.22 -6.42 -13.28
C LYS A 47 7.86 -6.17 -13.95
N GLY A 48 7.86 -5.88 -15.25
CA GLY A 48 6.65 -5.60 -16.04
C GLY A 48 6.00 -4.23 -15.79
N LYS A 49 6.59 -3.38 -14.93
CA LYS A 49 6.07 -2.04 -14.63
C LYS A 49 6.92 -0.96 -15.29
N ARG A 50 6.26 0.04 -15.87
CA ARG A 50 6.91 1.17 -16.52
C ARG A 50 7.33 2.24 -15.51
N TYR A 51 8.60 2.63 -15.55
CA TYR A 51 9.19 3.70 -14.76
C TYR A 51 9.87 4.72 -15.66
N TYR A 52 10.01 5.94 -15.15
CA TYR A 52 10.73 7.03 -15.79
C TYR A 52 12.05 7.21 -15.05
N TYR A 53 13.16 7.18 -15.78
CA TYR A 53 14.51 7.19 -15.23
C TYR A 53 15.26 8.43 -15.67
N TRP A 54 15.79 9.16 -14.68
CA TRP A 54 16.72 10.28 -14.91
C TRP A 54 17.56 10.51 -13.66
N GLY A 55 18.76 11.07 -13.83
CA GLY A 55 19.64 11.42 -12.70
C GLY A 55 19.94 10.25 -11.76
N GLY A 56 20.01 9.02 -12.27
CA GLY A 56 20.27 7.83 -11.46
C GLY A 56 19.06 7.25 -10.72
N ARG A 57 17.85 7.85 -10.87
CA ARG A 57 16.68 7.55 -10.04
C ARG A 57 15.49 7.09 -10.87
N HIS A 58 14.66 6.24 -10.27
CA HIS A 58 13.40 5.78 -10.85
C HIS A 58 12.22 6.59 -10.33
N TYR A 59 11.30 6.88 -11.23
CA TYR A 59 10.12 7.67 -10.94
C TYR A 59 8.86 7.03 -11.52
N ARG A 60 7.76 7.17 -10.79
CA ARG A 60 6.42 6.76 -11.21
C ARG A 60 5.59 7.99 -11.53
N LYS A 61 4.93 7.98 -12.69
CA LYS A 61 3.96 9.03 -13.06
C LYS A 61 2.70 8.90 -12.21
N THR A 62 2.22 10.04 -11.71
CA THR A 62 0.98 10.22 -10.95
C THR A 62 0.21 11.41 -11.54
N ASN A 63 -1.02 11.64 -11.09
CA ASN A 63 -1.83 12.77 -11.56
C ASN A 63 -1.21 14.14 -11.20
N ARG A 64 -0.36 14.19 -10.16
CA ARG A 64 0.27 15.43 -9.67
C ARG A 64 1.70 15.63 -10.16
N GLY A 65 2.23 14.71 -10.97
CA GLY A 65 3.63 14.73 -11.41
C GLY A 65 4.31 13.38 -11.21
N PHE A 66 5.59 13.39 -10.91
CA PHE A 66 6.42 12.19 -10.79
C PHE A 66 6.89 11.98 -9.36
N VAL A 67 6.74 10.75 -8.88
CA VAL A 67 7.13 10.34 -7.53
C VAL A 67 8.38 9.47 -7.62
N PHE A 68 9.40 9.80 -6.82
CA PHE A 68 10.57 8.94 -6.69
C PHE A 68 10.16 7.58 -6.10
N VAL A 69 10.64 6.51 -6.71
CA VAL A 69 10.43 5.14 -6.26
C VAL A 69 11.77 4.45 -6.12
N LYS A 70 12.00 3.82 -4.97
CA LYS A 70 13.09 2.86 -4.81
C LYS A 70 12.63 1.54 -5.43
N VAL A 71 13.07 1.30 -6.66
CA VAL A 71 12.77 0.09 -7.45
C VAL A 71 13.78 -1.00 -7.12
#